data_AF-A0A7X0KP07-F1
#
_entry.id   AF-A0A7X0KP07-F1
#
_cell.length_a   1.000
_cell.length_b   1.000
_cell.length_c   1.000
_cell.angle_alpha   90.00
_cell.angle_beta   90.00
_cell.angle_gamma   90.00
#
_symmetry.space_group_name_H-M   'P 1'
#
loop_
_entity.id
_entity.type
_entity.pdbx_description
1 polymer ?
#
loop_
_entity_poly.entity_id
_entity_poly.type
_entity_poly.pdbx_seq_one_letter_code
_entity_poly.pdbx_strand_id
1 'polypeptide(L)'
;MRQIEHEEVRLLLNAADDNDSLPEVGLCVPRRVRQRHEHLLAAQIVEAARQRFPNLLLPNALYEDARLAREPFDAIIRDRFYALLGYLDAYMRGRDESGNEGGEAREILRAHFHGERALFSPESSTNRRDFQSEMTFPDPEGGADIFAHFHGKISHRFFRLHFDWPVPSTATRLKVLYIGPKLTKS
;
A
#
# COMPACT_ATOMS: atom_id res chain seq x y z
N MET A 1 -25.24 11.70 76.10
CA MET A 1 -24.71 10.84 77.17
C MET A 1 -24.10 9.60 76.54
N ARG A 2 -22.82 9.31 76.85
CA ARG A 2 -22.09 8.02 76.85
C ARG A 2 -22.09 7.23 75.51
N GLN A 3 -21.01 7.22 74.72
CA GLN A 3 -19.79 6.37 74.86
C GLN A 3 -20.08 4.94 75.35
N ILE A 4 -19.73 3.93 74.54
CA ILE A 4 -18.57 3.02 74.73
C ILE A 4 -18.44 2.11 73.50
N GLU A 5 -17.19 1.87 73.13
CA GLU A 5 -16.64 1.11 72.00
C GLU A 5 -16.52 -0.40 72.25
N HIS A 6 -15.86 -1.05 71.29
CA HIS A 6 -15.13 -2.33 71.31
C HIS A 6 -15.85 -3.58 70.80
N GLU A 7 -15.40 -4.05 69.64
CA GLU A 7 -14.81 -5.40 69.57
C GLU A 7 -13.69 -5.43 68.52
N GLU A 8 -12.45 -5.57 69.00
CA GLU A 8 -11.32 -6.06 68.21
C GLU A 8 -11.48 -7.58 68.01
N VAL A 9 -10.94 -8.15 66.93
CA VAL A 9 -9.83 -9.12 67.01
C VAL A 9 -9.37 -9.55 65.61
N ARG A 10 -8.04 -9.62 65.53
CA ARG A 10 -7.16 -9.87 64.39
C ARG A 10 -7.29 -11.26 63.74
N LEU A 11 -7.02 -11.24 62.44
CA LEU A 11 -6.14 -12.13 61.65
C LEU A 11 -5.55 -13.38 62.38
N LEU A 12 -5.62 -14.54 61.73
CA LEU A 12 -4.50 -15.13 60.96
C LEU A 12 -4.84 -16.54 60.42
N LEU A 13 -4.68 -16.67 59.10
CA LEU A 13 -4.05 -17.74 58.30
C LEU A 13 -4.23 -19.23 58.66
N ASN A 14 -4.66 -20.00 57.65
CA ASN A 14 -4.04 -21.21 57.10
C ASN A 14 -4.84 -21.60 55.82
N ALA A 15 -4.36 -22.24 54.76
CA ALA A 15 -3.10 -22.44 54.04
C ALA A 15 -3.46 -23.46 52.91
N ALA A 16 -2.69 -23.48 51.81
CA ALA A 16 -2.72 -24.40 50.66
C ALA A 16 -3.79 -24.09 49.58
N ASP A 17 -3.47 -23.45 48.43
CA ASP A 17 -2.61 -23.84 47.29
C ASP A 17 -3.36 -24.70 46.27
N ASP A 18 -3.75 -24.08 45.15
CA ASP A 18 -3.32 -24.44 43.79
C ASP A 18 -4.27 -23.87 42.72
N ASN A 19 -3.64 -23.14 41.79
CA ASN A 19 -4.02 -23.05 40.39
C ASN A 19 -5.33 -22.31 40.03
N ASP A 20 -5.24 -21.00 39.80
CA ASP A 20 -6.04 -20.37 38.74
C ASP A 20 -5.32 -19.13 38.18
N SER A 21 -4.60 -19.38 37.09
CA SER A 21 -4.09 -18.36 36.19
C SER A 21 -5.22 -17.42 35.74
N LEU A 22 -5.06 -16.14 36.05
CA LEU A 22 -5.92 -15.05 35.56
C LEU A 22 -6.01 -15.12 34.03
N PRO A 23 -7.21 -15.16 33.42
CA PRO A 23 -7.30 -15.05 31.98
C PRO A 23 -6.94 -13.62 31.58
N GLU A 24 -5.88 -13.46 30.79
CA GLU A 24 -5.68 -12.29 29.96
C GLU A 24 -6.93 -12.09 29.11
N VAL A 25 -7.73 -11.06 29.44
CA VAL A 25 -8.81 -10.61 28.57
C VAL A 25 -8.16 -9.94 27.36
N GLY A 26 -7.79 -10.76 26.38
CA GLY A 26 -7.46 -10.29 25.05
C GLY A 26 -8.68 -9.59 24.48
N LEU A 27 -8.69 -8.26 24.50
CA LEU A 27 -9.64 -7.42 23.79
C LEU A 27 -9.54 -7.73 22.28
N CYS A 28 -10.28 -8.74 21.86
CA CYS A 28 -10.41 -9.13 20.47
C CYS A 28 -11.27 -8.08 19.78
N VAL A 29 -10.63 -7.07 19.22
CA VAL A 29 -11.33 -6.09 18.38
C VAL A 29 -11.98 -6.86 17.23
N PRO A 30 -13.30 -6.74 17.01
CA PRO A 30 -13.96 -7.47 15.94
C PRO A 30 -13.28 -7.16 14.60
N ARG A 31 -12.92 -8.19 13.83
CA ARG A 31 -12.22 -8.08 12.53
C ARG A 31 -12.83 -7.02 11.59
N ARG A 32 -14.15 -6.80 11.68
CA ARG A 32 -14.88 -5.81 10.89
C ARG A 32 -14.51 -4.35 11.20
N VAL A 33 -14.14 -4.03 12.44
CA VAL A 33 -13.74 -2.67 12.84
C VAL A 33 -12.33 -2.37 12.35
N ARG A 34 -11.42 -3.34 12.47
CA ARG A 34 -10.04 -3.22 12.00
C ARG A 34 -9.96 -2.98 10.49
N GLN A 35 -10.70 -3.76 9.69
CA GLN A 35 -10.70 -3.61 8.23
C GLN A 35 -11.22 -2.23 7.78
N ARG A 36 -12.28 -1.70 8.43
CA ARG A 36 -12.81 -0.36 8.10
C ARG A 36 -11.79 0.75 8.36
N HIS A 37 -11.03 0.65 9.45
CA HIS A 37 -10.00 1.64 9.75
C HIS A 37 -8.82 1.55 8.77
N GLU A 38 -8.40 0.34 8.40
CA GLU A 38 -7.32 0.11 7.42
C GLU A 38 -7.68 0.69 6.04
N HIS A 39 -8.89 0.44 5.55
CA HIS A 39 -9.38 1.01 4.30
C HIS A 39 -9.45 2.55 4.34
N LEU A 40 -9.83 3.13 5.48
CA LEU A 40 -9.89 4.58 5.64
C LEU A 40 -8.51 5.24 5.52
N LEU A 41 -7.47 4.65 6.14
CA LEU A 41 -6.10 5.14 6.05
C LEU A 41 -5.52 4.98 4.63
N ALA A 42 -5.78 3.84 3.99
CA ALA A 42 -5.38 3.59 2.60
C ALA A 42 -6.00 4.62 1.64
N ALA A 43 -7.31 4.86 1.77
CA ALA A 43 -8.02 5.86 0.99
C ALA A 43 -7.42 7.25 1.20
N GLN A 44 -7.16 7.66 2.45
CA GLN A 44 -6.53 8.96 2.76
C GLN A 44 -5.16 9.14 2.08
N ILE A 45 -4.33 8.09 2.05
CA ILE A 45 -3.01 8.12 1.39
C ILE A 45 -3.18 8.32 -0.12
N VAL A 46 -4.13 7.62 -0.74
CA VAL A 46 -4.40 7.73 -2.18
C VAL A 46 -5.04 9.10 -2.52
N GLU A 47 -5.94 9.64 -1.69
CA GLU A 47 -6.48 10.98 -1.91
C GLU A 47 -5.40 12.06 -1.82
N ALA A 48 -4.52 11.98 -0.81
CA ALA A 48 -3.38 12.90 -0.72
C ALA A 48 -2.43 12.76 -1.91
N ALA A 49 -2.23 11.54 -2.43
CA ALA A 49 -1.45 11.32 -3.65
C ALA A 49 -2.09 11.98 -4.88
N ARG A 50 -3.42 11.88 -5.05
CA ARG A 50 -4.13 12.52 -6.18
C ARG A 50 -3.94 14.03 -6.19
N GLN A 51 -3.94 14.65 -5.03
CA GLN A 51 -3.70 16.09 -4.89
C GLN A 51 -2.25 16.47 -5.23
N ARG A 52 -1.29 15.61 -4.87
CA ARG A 52 0.15 15.88 -5.05
C ARG A 52 0.67 15.55 -6.45
N PHE A 53 0.05 14.61 -7.14
CA PHE A 53 0.53 14.04 -8.41
C PHE A 53 -0.57 14.12 -9.49
N PRO A 54 -0.87 15.31 -10.02
CA PRO A 54 -2.02 15.54 -10.90
C PRO A 54 -1.89 14.81 -12.25
N ASN A 55 -0.68 14.49 -12.70
CA ASN A 55 -0.44 13.79 -13.97
C ASN A 55 -0.60 12.27 -13.85
N LEU A 56 -1.00 11.78 -12.67
CA LEU A 56 -1.27 10.36 -12.43
C LEU A 56 -2.75 10.14 -12.20
N LEU A 57 -3.28 9.06 -12.76
CA LEU A 57 -4.62 8.56 -12.49
C LEU A 57 -4.53 7.41 -11.48
N LEU A 58 -5.12 7.65 -10.31
CA LEU A 58 -5.07 6.76 -9.15
C LEU A 58 -6.51 6.30 -8.83
N PRO A 59 -6.98 5.13 -9.30
CA PRO A 59 -8.35 4.69 -9.08
C PRO A 59 -8.62 4.24 -7.64
N ASN A 60 -9.89 4.17 -7.23
CA ASN A 60 -10.28 3.66 -5.91
C ASN A 60 -9.87 2.19 -5.71
N ALA A 61 -9.74 1.43 -6.81
CA ALA A 61 -9.20 0.08 -6.82
C ALA A 61 -7.86 -0.05 -6.06
N LEU A 62 -7.04 1.01 -5.99
CA LEU A 62 -5.78 1.04 -5.23
C LEU A 62 -5.94 0.90 -3.70
N TYR A 63 -7.16 1.00 -3.17
CA TYR A 63 -7.43 0.76 -1.75
C TYR A 63 -8.68 -0.12 -1.54
N GLU A 64 -9.41 -0.46 -2.60
CA GLU A 64 -10.53 -1.39 -2.57
C GLU A 64 -10.14 -2.83 -2.91
N ASP A 65 -9.02 -3.03 -3.63
CA ASP A 65 -8.57 -4.37 -4.01
C ASP A 65 -8.19 -5.19 -2.77
N ALA A 66 -8.90 -6.31 -2.57
CA ALA A 66 -8.72 -7.18 -1.41
C ALA A 66 -7.33 -7.84 -1.36
N ARG A 67 -6.57 -7.89 -2.47
CA ARG A 67 -5.16 -8.33 -2.48
C ARG A 67 -4.25 -7.39 -1.71
N LEU A 68 -4.70 -6.15 -1.49
CA LEU A 68 -4.02 -5.14 -0.68
C LEU A 68 -4.26 -5.34 0.82
N ALA A 69 -5.16 -6.25 1.19
CA ALA A 69 -5.50 -6.53 2.57
C ALA A 69 -4.38 -7.32 3.26
N ARG A 70 -3.60 -6.62 4.09
CA ARG A 70 -3.35 -7.04 5.48
C ARG A 70 -2.49 -6.12 6.34
N GLU A 71 -1.99 -5.01 5.81
CA GLU A 71 -1.12 -4.15 6.59
C GLU A 71 -1.61 -2.70 6.58
N PRO A 72 -1.78 -2.05 7.75
CA PRO A 72 -1.95 -0.61 7.77
C PRO A 72 -0.72 -0.03 7.06
N PHE A 73 -0.93 0.87 6.10
CA PHE A 73 0.14 1.45 5.30
C PHE A 73 1.27 1.97 6.21
N ASP A 74 2.32 1.15 6.28
CA ASP A 74 3.54 1.46 7.01
C ASP A 74 4.11 2.76 6.44
N ALA A 75 4.59 3.65 7.33
CA ALA A 75 5.10 4.96 6.91
C ALA A 75 6.23 4.82 5.86
N ILE A 76 7.05 3.77 5.94
CA ILE A 76 8.10 3.46 4.97
C ILE A 76 7.48 3.11 3.62
N ILE A 77 6.42 2.29 3.58
CA ILE A 77 5.74 1.95 2.33
C ILE A 77 5.10 3.20 1.73
N ARG A 78 4.40 4.01 2.54
CA ARG A 78 3.80 5.28 2.10
C ARG A 78 4.83 6.23 1.50
N ASP A 79 5.94 6.46 2.20
CA ASP A 79 6.95 7.42 1.76
C ASP A 79 7.63 6.95 0.47
N ARG A 80 7.87 5.64 0.34
CA ARG A 80 8.39 5.05 -0.90
C ARG A 80 7.37 5.08 -2.03
N PHE A 81 6.09 4.83 -1.73
CA PHE A 81 5.00 4.97 -2.68
C PHE A 81 4.96 6.39 -3.25
N TYR A 82 4.96 7.42 -2.40
CA TYR A 82 4.99 8.82 -2.84
C TYR A 82 6.26 9.18 -3.61
N ALA A 83 7.43 8.65 -3.24
CA ALA A 83 8.64 8.86 -4.03
C ALA A 83 8.51 8.30 -5.45
N LEU A 84 8.00 7.07 -5.60
CA LEU A 84 7.77 6.46 -6.91
C LEU A 84 6.74 7.24 -7.73
N LEU A 85 5.62 7.65 -7.12
CA LEU A 85 4.64 8.51 -7.79
C LEU A 85 5.26 9.84 -8.22
N GLY A 86 6.12 10.44 -7.42
CA GLY A 86 6.81 11.68 -7.77
C GLY A 86 7.66 11.56 -9.04
N TYR A 87 8.37 10.44 -9.22
CA TYR A 87 9.12 10.20 -10.45
C TYR A 87 8.21 9.99 -11.66
N LEU A 88 7.12 9.24 -11.50
CA LEU A 88 6.15 9.00 -12.56
C LEU A 88 5.42 10.29 -12.97
N ASP A 89 5.05 11.14 -12.02
CA ASP A 89 4.42 12.43 -12.27
C ASP A 89 5.39 13.37 -12.99
N ALA A 90 6.66 13.41 -12.56
CA ALA A 90 7.71 14.17 -13.23
C ALA A 90 7.97 13.68 -14.66
N TYR A 91 7.94 12.36 -14.90
CA TYR A 91 8.01 11.82 -16.26
C TYR A 91 6.87 12.36 -17.13
N MET A 92 5.62 12.27 -16.65
CA MET A 92 4.46 12.73 -17.41
C MET A 92 4.49 14.24 -17.67
N ARG A 93 4.87 15.04 -16.67
CA ARG A 93 5.07 16.49 -16.81
C ARG A 93 6.17 16.82 -17.84
N GLY A 94 7.22 15.99 -17.89
CA GLY A 94 8.36 16.18 -18.78
C GLY A 94 8.10 15.79 -20.24
N ARG A 95 6.87 15.35 -20.60
CA ARG A 95 6.48 15.09 -21.99
C ARG A 95 6.11 16.38 -22.71
N ASP A 96 6.33 16.42 -24.01
CA ASP A 96 5.89 17.54 -24.85
C ASP A 96 4.42 17.42 -25.26
N GLU A 97 3.91 18.43 -25.96
CA GLU A 97 2.52 18.49 -26.44
C GLU A 97 2.15 17.36 -27.40
N SER A 98 3.14 16.75 -28.07
CA SER A 98 2.96 15.59 -28.94
C SER A 98 3.06 14.26 -28.19
N GLY A 99 3.27 14.30 -26.87
CA GLY A 99 3.48 13.13 -26.02
C GLY A 99 4.86 12.51 -26.15
N ASN A 100 5.82 13.16 -26.81
CA ASN A 100 7.19 12.66 -26.83
C ASN A 100 7.91 13.01 -25.53
N GLU A 101 8.98 12.28 -25.25
CA GLU A 101 9.78 12.47 -24.05
C GLU A 101 10.67 13.71 -24.23
N GLY A 102 10.37 14.75 -23.47
CA GLY A 102 11.22 15.93 -23.33
C GLY A 102 12.48 15.64 -22.52
N GLY A 103 13.27 16.69 -22.24
CA GLY A 103 14.52 16.56 -21.48
C GLY A 103 14.31 15.97 -20.08
N GLU A 104 13.31 16.46 -19.35
CA GLU A 104 12.97 15.97 -18.00
C GLU A 104 12.50 14.50 -18.04
N ALA A 105 11.60 14.14 -18.97
CA ALA A 105 11.13 12.75 -19.10
C ALA A 105 12.28 11.79 -19.41
N ARG A 106 13.20 12.16 -20.32
CA ARG A 106 14.39 11.37 -20.63
C ARG A 106 15.35 11.23 -19.46
N GLU A 107 15.47 12.28 -18.62
CA GLU A 107 16.24 12.22 -17.38
C GLU A 107 15.66 11.18 -16.42
N ILE A 108 14.34 11.22 -16.19
CA ILE A 108 13.64 10.28 -15.32
C ILE A 108 13.81 8.84 -15.81
N LEU A 109 13.64 8.60 -17.12
CA LEU A 109 13.88 7.28 -17.70
C LEU A 109 15.28 6.79 -17.44
N ARG A 110 16.29 7.60 -17.76
CA ARG A 110 17.69 7.23 -17.56
C ARG A 110 18.01 6.93 -16.11
N ALA A 111 17.51 7.76 -15.19
CA ALA A 111 17.82 7.67 -13.77
C ALA A 111 17.07 6.53 -13.05
N HIS A 112 15.85 6.18 -13.50
CA HIS A 112 14.95 5.34 -12.71
C HIS A 112 14.44 4.08 -13.42
N PHE A 113 14.50 4.01 -14.76
CA PHE A 113 14.03 2.85 -15.53
C PHE A 113 15.16 1.97 -16.07
N HIS A 114 16.41 2.42 -15.98
CA HIS A 114 17.57 1.73 -16.52
C HIS A 114 18.67 1.51 -15.48
N GLY A 115 19.50 0.49 -15.71
CA GLY A 115 20.62 0.12 -14.85
C GLY A 115 20.26 -0.81 -13.71
N GLU A 116 21.30 -1.27 -13.00
CA GLU A 116 21.19 -2.26 -11.91
C GLU A 116 20.30 -1.78 -10.75
N ARG A 117 20.28 -0.46 -10.51
CA ARG A 117 19.52 0.18 -9.43
C ARG A 117 18.19 0.78 -9.90
N ALA A 118 17.69 0.37 -11.06
CA ALA A 118 16.42 0.84 -11.59
C ALA A 118 15.28 0.63 -10.59
N LEU A 119 14.57 1.72 -10.29
CA LEU A 119 13.39 1.73 -9.44
C LEU A 119 12.20 1.11 -10.15
N PHE A 120 12.13 1.30 -11.46
CA PHE A 120 11.10 0.77 -12.34
C PHE A 120 11.70 -0.22 -13.33
N SER A 121 11.02 -1.34 -13.53
CA SER A 121 11.45 -2.34 -14.50
C SER A 121 10.26 -3.17 -14.98
N PRO A 122 10.34 -3.76 -16.19
CA PRO A 122 9.40 -4.81 -16.56
C PRO A 122 9.60 -6.02 -15.65
N GLU A 123 8.52 -6.76 -15.43
CA GLU A 123 8.61 -8.10 -14.86
C GLU A 123 9.32 -9.06 -15.85
N SER A 124 9.92 -10.14 -15.34
CA SER A 124 10.66 -11.10 -16.17
C SER A 124 9.76 -11.75 -17.23
N SER A 125 10.33 -12.23 -18.34
CA SER A 125 9.56 -12.88 -19.41
C SER A 125 8.77 -14.11 -18.93
N THR A 126 9.36 -14.90 -18.02
CA THR A 126 8.70 -16.04 -17.37
C THR A 126 7.53 -15.57 -16.52
N ASN A 127 7.75 -14.61 -15.61
CA ASN A 127 6.69 -14.13 -14.73
C ASN A 127 5.58 -13.40 -15.50
N ARG A 128 5.92 -12.70 -16.60
CA ARG A 128 4.94 -12.09 -17.51
C ARG A 128 3.97 -13.10 -18.10
N ARG A 129 4.42 -14.33 -18.36
CA ARG A 129 3.60 -15.42 -18.87
C ARG A 129 2.82 -16.09 -17.75
N ASP A 130 3.52 -16.43 -16.67
CA ASP A 130 2.97 -17.28 -15.60
C ASP A 130 1.97 -16.53 -14.71
N PHE A 131 2.10 -15.20 -14.61
CA PHE A 131 1.24 -14.32 -13.78
C PHE A 131 0.50 -13.28 -14.63
N GLN A 132 0.24 -13.59 -15.90
CA GLN A 132 -0.38 -12.63 -16.82
C GLN A 132 -1.74 -12.14 -16.30
N SER A 133 -2.58 -13.05 -15.79
CA SER A 133 -3.89 -12.75 -15.22
C SER A 133 -3.81 -11.79 -14.04
N GLU A 134 -2.84 -11.99 -13.16
CA GLU A 134 -2.67 -11.24 -11.92
C GLU A 134 -2.19 -9.81 -12.18
N MET A 135 -1.41 -9.63 -13.25
CA MET A 135 -0.89 -8.35 -13.73
C MET A 135 -1.81 -7.67 -14.76
N THR A 136 -3.00 -8.23 -15.01
CA THR A 136 -4.01 -7.63 -15.87
C THR A 136 -5.08 -6.99 -15.00
N PHE A 137 -5.38 -5.73 -15.25
CA PHE A 137 -6.30 -4.93 -14.43
C PHE A 137 -7.36 -4.27 -15.31
N PRO A 138 -8.59 -4.07 -14.80
CA PRO A 138 -9.58 -3.26 -15.49
C PRO A 138 -9.05 -1.85 -15.75
N ASP A 139 -9.33 -1.30 -16.93
CA ASP A 139 -9.03 0.10 -17.19
C ASP A 139 -9.93 0.98 -16.30
N PRO A 140 -9.35 1.84 -15.45
CA PRO A 140 -10.12 2.72 -14.58
C PRO A 140 -10.97 3.76 -15.32
N GLU A 141 -10.78 3.94 -16.63
CA GLU A 141 -11.58 4.82 -17.50
C GLU A 141 -12.61 4.04 -18.35
N GLY A 142 -12.77 2.73 -18.12
CA GLY A 142 -13.78 1.90 -18.79
C GLY A 142 -13.37 1.36 -20.17
N GLY A 143 -12.08 1.39 -20.48
CA GLY A 143 -11.48 0.76 -21.67
C GLY A 143 -11.26 -0.75 -21.52
N ALA A 144 -10.45 -1.30 -22.43
CA ALA A 144 -10.01 -2.70 -22.35
C ALA A 144 -9.04 -2.92 -21.19
N ASP A 145 -9.00 -4.14 -20.65
CA ASP A 145 -8.09 -4.50 -19.57
C ASP A 145 -6.62 -4.20 -19.94
N ILE A 146 -5.87 -3.72 -18.95
CA ILE A 146 -4.49 -3.28 -19.09
C ILE A 146 -3.55 -4.32 -18.48
N PHE A 147 -2.63 -4.83 -19.29
CA PHE A 147 -1.54 -5.69 -18.84
C PHE A 147 -0.36 -4.86 -18.31
N ALA A 148 -0.42 -4.49 -17.03
CA ALA A 148 0.59 -3.66 -16.38
C ALA A 148 1.78 -4.48 -15.87
N HIS A 149 2.63 -4.92 -16.78
CA HIS A 149 3.81 -5.72 -16.44
C HIS A 149 5.01 -4.91 -15.93
N PHE A 150 4.98 -3.58 -16.05
CA PHE A 150 5.98 -2.71 -15.43
C PHE A 150 5.65 -2.46 -13.97
N HIS A 151 6.68 -2.41 -13.13
CA HIS A 151 6.50 -2.16 -11.71
C HIS A 151 7.58 -1.27 -11.10
N GLY A 152 7.18 -0.47 -10.12
CA GLY A 152 8.05 0.19 -9.16
C GLY A 152 8.34 -0.73 -7.97
N LYS A 153 9.59 -0.74 -7.51
CA LYS A 153 10.04 -1.62 -6.42
C LYS A 153 10.00 -0.89 -5.07
N ILE A 154 9.27 -1.46 -4.12
CA ILE A 154 9.36 -1.08 -2.70
C ILE A 154 9.93 -2.29 -1.94
N SER A 155 11.18 -2.19 -1.49
CA SER A 155 11.88 -3.32 -0.89
C SER A 155 11.27 -3.77 0.43
N HIS A 156 10.72 -2.84 1.22
CA HIS A 156 10.04 -3.17 2.47
C HIS A 156 8.86 -4.10 2.16
N ARG A 157 8.91 -5.32 2.72
CA ARG A 157 7.93 -6.41 2.52
C ARG A 157 7.70 -6.83 1.07
N PHE A 158 8.59 -6.43 0.17
CA PHE A 158 8.54 -6.72 -1.26
C PHE A 158 7.26 -6.25 -1.94
N PHE A 159 6.88 -4.99 -1.69
CA PHE A 159 5.77 -4.34 -2.37
C PHE A 159 6.14 -3.94 -3.81
N ARG A 160 5.12 -3.86 -4.65
CA ARG A 160 5.18 -3.47 -6.06
C ARG A 160 4.07 -2.49 -6.38
N LEU A 161 4.43 -1.47 -7.17
CA LEU A 161 3.52 -0.53 -7.76
C LEU A 161 3.41 -0.87 -9.25
N HIS A 162 2.29 -1.39 -9.74
CA HIS A 162 2.10 -1.65 -11.17
C HIS A 162 1.37 -0.49 -11.83
N PHE A 163 1.76 -0.17 -13.07
CA PHE A 163 1.25 0.98 -13.82
C PHE A 163 1.24 0.69 -15.32
N ASP A 164 0.43 1.44 -16.05
CA ASP A 164 0.23 1.31 -17.49
C ASP A 164 1.44 1.83 -18.27
N TRP A 165 2.26 0.92 -18.81
CA TRP A 165 3.50 1.29 -19.49
C TRP A 165 3.81 0.32 -20.65
N PRO A 166 4.29 0.80 -21.81
CA PRO A 166 4.66 2.20 -22.12
C PRO A 166 3.46 3.14 -22.27
N VAL A 167 3.65 4.42 -21.93
CA VAL A 167 2.57 5.40 -21.95
C VAL A 167 2.24 5.82 -23.39
N PRO A 168 0.98 5.70 -23.86
CA PRO A 168 0.60 6.20 -25.18
C PRO A 168 0.90 7.70 -25.34
N SER A 169 1.23 8.15 -26.56
CA SER A 169 1.47 9.59 -26.86
C SER A 169 0.26 10.47 -26.58
N THR A 170 -0.95 9.93 -26.78
CA THR A 170 -2.21 10.62 -26.54
C THR A 170 -2.63 10.67 -25.06
N ALA A 171 -1.97 9.91 -24.18
CA ALA A 171 -2.36 9.83 -22.78
C ALA A 171 -1.87 11.06 -22.01
N THR A 172 -2.83 11.76 -21.37
CA THR A 172 -2.56 12.94 -20.55
C THR A 172 -2.23 12.59 -19.10
N ARG A 173 -2.56 11.37 -18.65
CA ARG A 173 -2.26 10.87 -17.31
C ARG A 173 -1.74 9.43 -17.37
N LEU A 174 -0.85 9.09 -16.45
CA LEU A 174 -0.38 7.72 -16.27
C LEU A 174 -1.25 6.98 -15.25
N LYS A 175 -1.72 5.78 -15.61
CA LYS A 175 -2.59 4.97 -14.76
C LYS A 175 -1.75 4.11 -13.82
N VAL A 176 -1.93 4.27 -12.51
CA VAL A 176 -1.36 3.35 -11.50
C VAL A 176 -2.45 2.37 -11.11
N LEU A 177 -2.22 1.09 -11.32
CA LEU A 177 -3.27 0.06 -11.28
C LEU A 177 -3.20 -0.82 -10.04
N TYR A 178 -2.05 -0.88 -9.37
CA TYR A 178 -1.88 -1.69 -8.17
C TYR A 178 -0.74 -1.17 -7.28
N ILE A 179 -0.92 -1.27 -5.97
CA ILE A 179 0.12 -1.04 -4.96
C ILE A 179 -0.01 -2.05 -3.83
N GLY A 180 0.77 -3.13 -3.87
CA GLY A 180 0.63 -4.21 -2.89
C GLY A 180 1.83 -5.16 -2.88
N PRO A 181 1.76 -6.28 -2.14
CA PRO A 181 2.77 -7.33 -2.21
C PRO A 181 3.04 -7.78 -3.65
N LYS A 182 4.28 -8.20 -3.96
CA LYS A 182 4.63 -8.73 -5.28
C LYS A 182 3.65 -9.84 -5.69
N LEU A 183 3.03 -9.67 -6.86
CA LEU A 183 2.01 -10.57 -7.41
C LEU A 183 2.57 -11.95 -7.82
N THR A 184 3.87 -12.04 -8.06
CA THR A 184 4.55 -13.28 -8.46
C THR A 184 5.04 -14.12 -7.27
N LYS A 185 4.48 -13.91 -6.08
CA LYS A 185 4.78 -14.75 -4.90
C LYS A 185 3.86 -15.97 -4.95
N SER A 186 4.27 -16.99 -5.70
CA SER A 186 3.78 -18.37 -5.54
C SER A 186 4.46 -19.04 -4.35
#